data_AF-A0AAV5VFH7-F1
#
_entry.id   AF-A0AAV5VFH7-F1
#
_cell.length_a   1.000
_cell.length_b   1.000
_cell.length_c   1.000
_cell.angle_alpha   90.00
_cell.angle_beta   90.00
_cell.angle_gamma   90.00
#
_symmetry.space_group_name_H-M   'P 1'
#
loop_
_entity.id
_entity.type
_entity.pdbx_description
1 polymer ?
#
loop_
_entity_poly.entity_id
_entity_poly.type
_entity_poly.pdbx_seq_one_letter_code
_entity_poly.pdbx_strand_id
1 'polypeptide(L)'
;MEDWSTSWKLGGERPAWHENYVKTTKEKDAKSGDPMLDKLDRTLDAFQENARLMGLAVTNFGTQPKSQESLNQKIQTLISGLSELDALKGEFAETRVPLELMDIIDKGGSPYVYSKEMLEKTVHKNEEVNGKVEMYRKFRASLLKNMGEEMPEDTVKYLTTRHEREAAQQLLQSTAAALAKDI
;
A
#
# COMPACT_ATOMS: atom_id res chain seq x y z
N MET A 1 -13.62 8.65 -9.81
CA MET A 1 -12.44 8.68 -8.94
C MET A 1 -12.80 9.62 -7.82
N GLU A 2 -13.38 9.10 -6.75
CA GLU A 2 -13.93 9.96 -5.69
C GLU A 2 -12.77 10.60 -4.92
N ASP A 3 -12.83 11.92 -4.84
CA ASP A 3 -11.84 12.75 -4.20
C ASP A 3 -11.89 12.58 -2.68
N TRP A 4 -10.91 11.85 -2.14
CA TRP A 4 -10.72 11.62 -0.70
C TRP A 4 -10.53 12.92 0.10
N SER A 5 -10.40 14.10 -0.55
CA SER A 5 -10.43 15.40 0.13
C SER A 5 -11.75 15.68 0.86
N THR A 6 -12.84 14.98 0.51
CA THR A 6 -14.20 15.31 0.97
C THR A 6 -14.76 14.48 2.13
N SER A 7 -14.01 13.50 2.65
CA SER A 7 -14.49 12.62 3.75
C SER A 7 -14.72 13.32 5.10
N TRP A 8 -14.33 14.60 5.25
CA TRP A 8 -14.45 15.38 6.49
C TRP A 8 -15.77 16.16 6.60
N LYS A 9 -16.67 16.05 5.62
CA LYS A 9 -17.88 16.88 5.51
C LYS A 9 -18.96 16.63 6.58
N LEU A 10 -18.76 15.71 7.53
CA LEU A 10 -19.61 15.57 8.71
C LEU A 10 -19.09 16.47 9.85
N GLY A 11 -19.24 17.79 9.67
CA GLY A 11 -19.41 18.76 10.76
C GLY A 11 -18.22 19.05 11.69
N GLY A 12 -16.97 18.79 11.31
CA GLY A 12 -15.78 19.15 12.11
C GLY A 12 -14.74 19.91 11.30
N GLU A 13 -14.00 20.82 11.95
CA GLU A 13 -12.88 21.55 11.36
C GLU A 13 -11.84 20.58 10.76
N ARG A 14 -11.28 20.96 9.60
CA ARG A 14 -10.35 20.14 8.83
C ARG A 14 -9.06 19.92 9.63
N PRO A 15 -8.66 18.68 9.96
CA PRO A 15 -7.49 18.44 10.80
C PRO A 15 -6.18 18.89 10.13
N ALA A 16 -5.30 19.56 10.88
CA ALA A 16 -4.03 20.09 10.38
C ALA A 16 -3.11 19.03 9.71
N TRP A 17 -3.22 17.77 10.14
CA TRP A 17 -2.45 16.66 9.54
C TRP A 17 -2.88 16.35 8.10
N HIS A 18 -4.13 16.63 7.72
CA HIS A 18 -4.61 16.39 6.37
C HIS A 18 -4.02 17.41 5.37
N GLU A 19 -3.85 18.66 5.81
CA GLU A 19 -3.19 19.68 4.99
C GLU A 19 -1.70 19.38 4.79
N ASN A 20 -1.02 18.89 5.84
CA ASN A 20 0.34 18.39 5.74
C ASN A 20 0.45 17.12 4.87
N TYR A 21 -0.52 16.21 4.95
CA TYR A 21 -0.56 15.01 4.09
C TYR A 21 -0.66 15.39 2.61
N VAL A 22 -1.58 16.28 2.24
CA VAL A 22 -1.75 16.71 0.85
C VAL A 22 -0.54 17.51 0.33
N LYS A 23 0.11 18.32 1.18
CA LYS A 23 1.34 19.04 0.82
C LYS A 23 2.52 18.07 0.61
N THR A 24 2.71 17.13 1.53
CA THR A 24 3.79 16.13 1.45
C THR A 24 3.62 15.14 0.30
N THR A 25 2.39 14.74 -0.06
CA THR A 25 2.15 13.92 -1.25
C THR A 25 2.46 14.68 -2.53
N LYS A 26 1.99 15.93 -2.66
CA LYS A 26 2.27 16.76 -3.86
C LYS A 26 3.75 17.10 -4.04
N GLU A 27 4.52 17.24 -2.97
CA GLU A 27 5.97 17.43 -3.05
C GLU A 27 6.74 16.15 -3.41
N LYS A 28 6.24 14.97 -2.98
CA LYS A 28 6.83 13.67 -3.33
C LYS A 28 6.53 13.25 -4.78
N ASP A 29 5.32 13.51 -5.27
CA ASP A 29 4.92 13.16 -6.64
C ASP A 29 5.66 13.99 -7.71
N ALA A 30 6.25 15.13 -7.33
CA ALA A 30 6.93 16.06 -8.24
C ALA A 30 8.45 15.83 -8.36
N LYS A 31 9.05 14.93 -7.57
CA LYS A 31 10.50 14.69 -7.58
C LYS A 31 10.84 13.20 -7.73
N SER A 32 11.51 12.93 -8.86
CA SER A 32 12.32 11.75 -9.21
C SER A 32 11.61 10.41 -9.37
N GLY A 33 11.63 9.88 -10.60
CA GLY A 33 11.61 8.43 -10.80
C GLY A 33 12.72 7.79 -9.96
N ASP A 34 12.44 6.64 -9.37
CA ASP A 34 13.40 5.95 -8.52
C ASP A 34 14.57 5.49 -9.40
N PRO A 35 15.79 6.02 -9.20
CA PRO A 35 16.93 5.71 -10.06
C PRO A 35 17.29 4.21 -10.03
N MET A 36 16.90 3.49 -8.99
CA MET A 36 17.07 2.05 -8.86
C MET A 36 16.09 1.30 -9.77
N LEU A 37 14.82 1.72 -9.81
CA LEU A 37 13.83 1.17 -10.74
C LEU A 37 14.19 1.47 -12.19
N ASP A 38 14.65 2.70 -12.48
CA ASP A 38 15.10 3.10 -13.82
C ASP A 38 16.28 2.23 -14.32
N LYS A 39 17.20 1.87 -13.41
CA LYS A 39 18.34 0.99 -13.72
C LYS A 39 17.84 -0.41 -14.05
N LEU A 40 16.95 -0.97 -13.24
CA LEU A 40 16.36 -2.29 -13.47
C LEU A 40 15.60 -2.33 -14.80
N ASP A 41 14.79 -1.31 -15.08
CA ASP A 41 14.00 -1.19 -16.31
C ASP A 41 14.89 -1.21 -17.56
N ARG A 42 15.96 -0.40 -17.57
CA ARG A 42 16.93 -0.40 -18.67
C ARG A 42 17.64 -1.74 -18.85
N THR A 43 18.00 -2.41 -17.77
CA THR A 43 18.66 -3.74 -17.83
C THR A 43 17.69 -4.79 -18.37
N LEU A 44 16.42 -4.76 -17.97
CA LEU A 44 15.37 -5.65 -18.49
C LEU A 44 15.11 -5.40 -19.98
N ASP A 45 14.96 -4.15 -20.41
CA ASP A 45 14.78 -3.79 -21.81
C ASP A 45 15.94 -4.27 -22.68
N ALA A 46 17.18 -4.04 -22.23
CA ALA A 46 18.38 -4.48 -22.93
C ALA A 46 18.43 -6.02 -23.02
N PHE A 47 18.04 -6.73 -21.96
CA PHE A 47 17.98 -8.18 -21.95
C PHE A 47 16.92 -8.72 -22.93
N GLN A 48 15.72 -8.17 -22.91
CA GLN A 48 14.64 -8.54 -23.82
C GLN A 48 15.03 -8.33 -25.29
N GLU A 49 15.65 -7.19 -25.62
CA GLU A 49 16.11 -6.92 -26.97
C GLU A 49 17.24 -7.87 -27.38
N ASN A 50 18.20 -8.16 -26.49
CA ASN A 50 19.24 -9.15 -26.76
C ASN A 50 18.67 -10.55 -27.00
N ALA A 51 17.60 -10.94 -26.31
CA ALA A 51 16.92 -12.22 -26.51
C ALA A 51 16.22 -12.26 -27.88
N ARG A 52 15.57 -11.16 -28.28
CA ARG A 52 15.00 -11.00 -29.62
C ARG A 52 16.07 -11.12 -30.72
N LEU A 53 17.21 -10.45 -30.54
CA LEU A 53 18.34 -10.51 -31.46
C LEU A 53 18.95 -11.92 -31.56
N MET A 54 18.99 -12.68 -30.45
CA MET A 54 19.38 -14.10 -30.51
C MET A 54 18.40 -14.91 -31.34
N GLY A 55 17.09 -14.72 -31.16
CA GLY A 55 16.06 -15.40 -31.97
C GLY A 55 16.23 -15.13 -33.47
N LEU A 56 16.56 -13.89 -33.83
CA LEU A 56 16.88 -13.52 -35.22
C LEU A 56 18.16 -14.20 -35.73
N ALA A 57 19.22 -14.27 -34.91
CA ALA A 57 20.47 -14.93 -35.28
C ALA A 57 20.30 -16.43 -35.52
N VAL A 58 19.47 -17.09 -34.70
CA VAL A 58 19.11 -18.52 -34.89
C VAL A 58 18.25 -18.71 -36.15
N THR A 59 17.30 -17.81 -36.41
CA THR A 59 16.44 -17.88 -37.61
C THR A 59 17.25 -17.73 -38.90
N ASN A 60 18.26 -16.86 -38.90
CA ASN A 60 19.13 -16.62 -40.05
C ASN A 60 20.39 -17.51 -40.06
N PHE A 61 20.42 -18.58 -39.25
CA PHE A 61 21.60 -19.40 -39.10
C PHE A 61 21.99 -20.07 -40.43
N GLY A 62 23.28 -20.07 -40.78
CA GLY A 62 23.78 -20.59 -42.05
C GLY A 62 23.64 -19.64 -43.25
N THR A 63 22.84 -18.58 -43.18
CA THR A 63 22.74 -17.58 -44.27
C THR A 63 23.91 -16.58 -44.28
N GLN A 64 24.51 -16.34 -43.12
CA GLN A 64 25.65 -15.44 -42.95
C GLN A 64 26.96 -16.21 -42.71
N PRO A 65 28.08 -15.78 -43.32
CA PRO A 65 29.40 -16.26 -42.93
C PRO A 65 29.66 -15.91 -41.46
N LYS A 66 30.26 -16.84 -40.70
CA LYS A 66 30.50 -16.74 -39.24
C LYS A 66 29.24 -16.73 -38.36
N SER A 67 28.11 -17.24 -38.84
CA SER A 67 26.86 -17.37 -38.05
C SER A 67 27.05 -18.08 -36.70
N GLN A 68 27.91 -19.10 -36.62
CA GLN A 68 28.24 -19.78 -35.34
C GLN A 68 28.95 -18.87 -34.33
N GLU A 69 29.93 -18.07 -34.77
CA GLU A 69 30.65 -17.15 -33.89
C GLU A 69 29.71 -16.07 -33.36
N SER A 70 28.86 -15.51 -34.24
CA SER A 70 27.83 -14.54 -33.87
C SER A 70 26.83 -15.11 -32.86
N LEU A 71 26.37 -16.36 -33.06
CA LEU A 71 25.48 -17.04 -32.12
C LEU A 71 26.13 -17.23 -30.75
N ASN A 72 27.38 -17.69 -30.71
CA ASN A 72 28.12 -17.86 -29.47
C ASN A 72 28.25 -16.52 -28.71
N GLN A 73 28.55 -15.43 -29.42
CA GLN A 73 28.59 -14.10 -28.81
C GLN A 73 27.23 -13.71 -28.21
N LYS A 74 26.12 -13.95 -28.92
CA LYS A 74 24.76 -13.66 -28.42
C LYS A 74 24.41 -14.48 -27.18
N ILE A 75 24.79 -15.76 -27.14
CA ILE A 75 24.61 -16.60 -25.95
C ILE A 75 25.37 -16.01 -24.76
N GLN A 76 26.63 -15.62 -24.96
CA GLN A 76 27.43 -15.00 -23.88
C GLN A 76 26.81 -13.68 -23.41
N THR A 77 26.30 -12.84 -24.32
CA THR A 77 25.59 -11.61 -23.95
C THR A 77 24.37 -11.89 -23.09
N LEU A 78 23.58 -12.93 -23.38
CA LEU A 78 22.42 -13.29 -22.55
C LEU A 78 22.82 -13.84 -21.18
N ILE A 79 23.88 -14.64 -21.11
CA ILE A 79 24.42 -15.13 -19.84
C ILE A 79 24.86 -13.95 -18.96
N SER A 80 25.61 -13.01 -19.53
CA SER A 80 26.01 -11.78 -18.81
C SER A 80 24.80 -10.96 -18.37
N GLY A 81 23.79 -10.79 -19.24
CA GLY A 81 22.56 -10.07 -18.89
C GLY A 81 21.78 -10.71 -17.74
N LEU A 82 21.69 -12.05 -17.70
CA LEU A 82 21.10 -12.76 -16.57
C LEU A 82 21.90 -12.58 -15.28
N SER A 83 23.24 -12.62 -15.37
CA SER A 83 24.11 -12.39 -14.22
C SER A 83 23.98 -10.96 -13.68
N GLU A 84 23.80 -9.97 -14.55
CA GLU A 84 23.56 -8.58 -14.16
C GLU A 84 22.21 -8.43 -13.47
N LEU A 85 21.15 -9.04 -13.99
CA LEU A 85 19.81 -9.05 -13.35
C LEU A 85 19.83 -9.71 -11.96
N ASP A 86 20.55 -10.82 -11.80
CA ASP A 86 20.67 -11.49 -10.49
C ASP A 86 21.43 -10.61 -9.47
N ALA A 87 22.45 -9.87 -9.92
CA ALA A 87 23.16 -8.92 -9.06
C ALA A 87 22.26 -7.76 -8.59
N LEU A 88 21.32 -7.32 -9.42
CA LEU A 88 20.35 -6.26 -9.07
C LEU A 88 19.31 -6.72 -8.05
N LYS A 89 19.02 -8.03 -7.96
CA LYS A 89 18.00 -8.59 -7.07
C LYS A 89 18.17 -8.13 -5.61
N GLY A 90 19.41 -8.03 -5.14
CA GLY A 90 19.71 -7.62 -3.76
C GLY A 90 19.28 -6.18 -3.44
N GLU A 91 19.25 -5.31 -4.45
CA GLU A 91 18.81 -3.92 -4.28
C GLU A 91 17.31 -3.86 -3.92
N PHE A 92 16.50 -4.83 -4.36
CA PHE A 92 15.03 -4.88 -4.18
C PHE A 92 14.55 -5.71 -2.97
N ALA A 93 15.45 -6.09 -2.03
CA ALA A 93 15.10 -7.00 -0.93
C ALA A 93 13.98 -6.49 -0.01
N GLU A 94 13.87 -5.17 0.17
CA GLU A 94 12.81 -4.54 1.00
C GLU A 94 11.50 -4.34 0.24
N THR A 95 11.50 -4.49 -1.09
CA THR A 95 10.31 -4.29 -1.93
C THR A 95 9.45 -5.54 -1.87
N ARG A 96 8.27 -5.43 -1.23
CA ARG A 96 7.29 -6.52 -1.14
C ARG A 96 6.25 -6.39 -2.24
N VAL A 97 6.17 -7.41 -3.09
CA VAL A 97 5.14 -7.51 -4.13
C VAL A 97 4.05 -8.48 -3.65
N PRO A 98 2.78 -8.03 -3.54
CA PRO A 98 1.64 -8.91 -3.27
C PRO A 98 1.57 -10.08 -4.26
N LEU A 99 1.34 -11.30 -3.77
CA LEU A 99 1.27 -12.49 -4.64
C LEU A 99 0.03 -12.46 -5.54
N GLU A 100 -1.04 -11.83 -5.09
CA GLU A 100 -2.29 -11.66 -5.83
C GLU A 100 -2.10 -10.83 -7.11
N LEU A 101 -1.03 -10.01 -7.20
CA LEU A 101 -0.66 -9.32 -8.42
C LEU A 101 -0.15 -10.28 -9.50
N MET A 102 0.47 -11.40 -9.12
CA MET A 102 1.02 -12.36 -10.07
C MET A 102 -0.09 -12.95 -10.95
N ASP A 103 -1.23 -13.30 -10.35
CA ASP A 103 -2.40 -13.82 -11.07
C ASP A 103 -2.96 -12.84 -12.11
N ILE A 104 -2.81 -11.53 -11.88
CA ILE A 104 -3.26 -10.49 -12.79
C ILE A 104 -2.26 -10.36 -13.95
N ILE A 105 -0.96 -10.37 -13.64
CA ILE A 105 0.11 -10.27 -14.64
C ILE A 105 0.11 -11.49 -15.56
N ASP A 106 -0.03 -12.70 -15.02
CA ASP A 106 -0.04 -13.96 -15.81
C ASP A 106 -1.20 -14.01 -16.81
N LYS A 107 -2.31 -13.32 -16.51
CA LYS A 107 -3.47 -13.17 -17.40
C LYS A 107 -3.31 -12.02 -18.41
N GLY A 108 -2.18 -11.31 -18.38
CA GLY A 108 -1.93 -10.12 -19.19
C GLY A 108 -2.69 -8.87 -18.74
N GLY A 109 -3.21 -8.86 -17.50
CA GLY A 109 -3.92 -7.73 -16.92
C GLY A 109 -2.98 -6.63 -16.42
N SER A 110 -3.51 -5.41 -16.31
CA SER A 110 -2.76 -4.30 -15.71
C SER A 110 -2.69 -4.44 -14.18
N PRO A 111 -1.50 -4.35 -13.55
CA PRO A 111 -1.35 -4.29 -12.09
C PRO A 111 -2.17 -3.19 -11.41
N TYR A 112 -2.53 -2.12 -12.15
CA TYR A 112 -3.36 -1.04 -11.64
C TYR A 112 -4.75 -1.50 -11.19
N VAL A 113 -5.27 -2.58 -11.78
CA VAL A 113 -6.56 -3.16 -11.39
C VAL A 113 -6.54 -3.62 -9.94
N TYR A 114 -5.45 -4.25 -9.50
CA TYR A 114 -5.29 -4.67 -8.11
C TYR A 114 -5.32 -3.49 -7.15
N SER A 115 -4.52 -2.45 -7.43
CA SER A 115 -4.46 -1.26 -6.59
C SER A 115 -5.84 -0.61 -6.48
N LYS A 116 -6.57 -0.52 -7.59
CA LYS A 116 -7.95 -0.02 -7.61
C LYS A 116 -8.86 -0.87 -6.73
N GLU A 117 -8.87 -2.18 -6.90
CA GLU A 117 -9.71 -3.08 -6.10
C GLU A 117 -9.39 -3.01 -4.61
N MET A 118 -8.12 -2.93 -4.24
CA MET A 118 -7.72 -2.83 -2.83
C MET A 118 -8.17 -1.52 -2.20
N LEU A 119 -8.08 -0.41 -2.94
CA LEU A 119 -8.60 0.88 -2.49
C LEU A 119 -10.12 0.82 -2.30
N GLU A 120 -10.85 0.28 -3.27
CA GLU A 120 -12.31 0.13 -3.19
C GLU A 120 -12.73 -0.78 -2.03
N LYS A 121 -12.07 -1.93 -1.86
CA LYS A 121 -12.29 -2.84 -0.71
C LYS A 121 -12.01 -2.16 0.62
N THR A 122 -10.95 -1.36 0.71
CA THR A 122 -10.59 -0.64 1.94
C THR A 122 -11.63 0.41 2.29
N VAL A 123 -12.09 1.18 1.31
CA VAL A 123 -13.14 2.20 1.48
C VAL A 123 -14.43 1.53 1.96
N HIS A 124 -14.88 0.49 1.26
CA HIS A 124 -16.08 -0.23 1.63
C HIS A 124 -15.99 -0.82 3.04
N LYS A 125 -14.83 -1.39 3.40
CA LYS A 125 -14.62 -1.95 4.73
C LYS A 125 -14.64 -0.87 5.82
N ASN A 126 -14.08 0.30 5.53
CA ASN A 126 -14.10 1.43 6.45
C ASN A 126 -15.52 1.93 6.70
N GLU A 127 -16.33 2.07 5.65
CA GLU A 127 -17.74 2.44 5.76
C GLU A 127 -18.54 1.40 6.56
N GLU A 128 -18.33 0.11 6.29
CA GLU A 128 -18.97 -0.99 7.00
C GLU A 128 -18.63 -0.93 8.51
N VAL A 129 -17.35 -0.77 8.85
CA VAL A 129 -16.90 -0.69 10.25
C VAL A 129 -17.43 0.56 10.93
N ASN A 130 -17.42 1.71 10.25
CA ASN A 130 -17.99 2.95 10.79
C ASN A 130 -19.50 2.82 11.05
N GLY A 131 -20.22 2.17 10.14
CA GLY A 131 -21.64 1.85 10.32
C GLY A 131 -21.89 0.95 11.55
N LYS A 132 -21.04 -0.06 11.78
CA LYS A 132 -21.10 -0.88 12.99
C LYS A 132 -20.83 -0.06 14.25
N VAL A 133 -19.81 0.78 14.26
CA VAL A 133 -19.51 1.67 15.39
C VAL A 133 -20.69 2.56 15.73
N GLU A 134 -21.33 3.13 14.71
CA GLU A 134 -22.51 3.99 14.90
C GLU A 134 -23.72 3.21 15.43
N MET A 135 -23.95 1.98 14.95
CA MET A 135 -24.98 1.09 15.51
C MET A 135 -24.71 0.77 16.98
N TYR A 136 -23.47 0.44 17.35
CA TYR A 136 -23.11 0.18 18.75
C TYR A 136 -23.27 1.43 19.63
N ARG A 137 -22.97 2.62 19.12
CA ARG A 137 -23.21 3.89 19.84
C ARG A 137 -24.69 4.11 20.11
N LYS A 138 -25.54 3.96 19.08
CA LYS A 138 -27.00 4.09 19.22
C LYS A 138 -27.58 3.02 20.15
N PHE A 139 -27.13 1.78 20.02
CA PHE A 139 -27.54 0.68 20.90
C PHE A 139 -27.16 0.96 22.36
N ARG A 140 -25.93 1.40 22.62
CA ARG A 140 -25.48 1.83 23.95
C ARG A 140 -26.35 2.96 24.50
N ALA A 141 -26.64 3.99 23.71
CA ALA A 141 -27.48 5.10 24.14
C ALA A 141 -28.91 4.63 24.49
N SER A 142 -29.49 3.77 23.66
CA SER A 142 -30.82 3.19 23.92
C SER A 142 -30.84 2.31 25.16
N LEU A 143 -29.83 1.47 25.37
CA LEU A 143 -29.71 0.65 26.58
C LEU A 143 -29.61 1.52 27.83
N LEU A 144 -28.73 2.54 27.82
CA LEU A 144 -28.58 3.44 28.94
C LEU A 144 -29.86 4.23 29.24
N LYS A 145 -30.60 4.62 28.21
CA LYS A 145 -31.91 5.26 28.38
C LYS A 145 -32.89 4.31 29.09
N ASN A 146 -33.07 3.09 28.58
CA ASN A 146 -34.00 2.12 29.16
C ASN A 146 -33.59 1.74 30.60
N MET A 147 -32.31 1.52 30.85
CA MET A 147 -31.79 1.26 32.19
C MET A 147 -32.00 2.45 33.13
N GLY A 148 -31.86 3.68 32.64
CA GLY A 148 -32.14 4.89 33.43
C GLY A 148 -33.62 5.03 33.81
N GLU A 149 -34.54 4.53 32.97
CA GLU A 149 -35.98 4.52 33.24
C GLU A 149 -36.38 3.40 34.24
N GLU A 150 -35.79 2.21 34.12
CA GLU A 150 -36.17 1.04 34.92
C GLU A 150 -35.38 0.89 36.23
N MET A 151 -34.11 1.32 36.24
CA MET A 151 -33.17 1.20 37.37
C MET A 151 -32.26 2.44 37.48
N PRO A 152 -32.77 3.59 37.97
CA PRO A 152 -32.05 4.86 37.95
C PRO A 152 -30.80 4.89 38.85
N GLU A 153 -30.85 4.34 40.07
CA GLU A 153 -29.70 4.36 41.00
C GLU A 153 -28.51 3.54 40.47
N ASP A 154 -28.78 2.33 39.96
CA ASP A 154 -27.73 1.45 39.39
C ASP A 154 -27.13 2.03 38.11
N THR A 155 -27.94 2.71 37.30
CA THR A 155 -27.48 3.38 36.07
C THR A 155 -26.53 4.54 36.39
N VAL A 156 -26.85 5.36 37.39
CA VAL A 156 -25.95 6.45 37.85
C VAL A 156 -24.63 5.87 38.36
N LYS A 157 -24.68 4.83 39.21
CA LYS A 157 -23.48 4.16 39.73
C LYS A 157 -22.60 3.58 38.63
N TYR A 158 -23.20 2.97 37.60
CA TYR A 158 -22.48 2.47 36.42
C TYR A 158 -21.78 3.60 35.65
N LEU A 159 -22.49 4.71 35.39
CA LEU A 159 -21.93 5.84 34.64
C LEU A 159 -20.76 6.50 35.38
N THR A 160 -20.86 6.70 36.69
CA THR A 160 -19.78 7.28 37.51
C THR A 160 -18.53 6.40 37.49
N THR A 161 -18.68 5.11 37.77
CA THR A 161 -17.57 4.14 37.76
C THR A 161 -16.90 4.05 36.38
N ARG A 162 -17.70 4.16 35.31
CA ARG A 162 -17.19 4.10 33.94
C ARG A 162 -16.45 5.39 33.54
N HIS A 163 -16.98 6.56 33.88
CA HIS A 163 -16.33 7.85 33.62
C HIS A 163 -14.95 7.93 34.29
N GLU A 164 -14.87 7.48 35.55
CA GLU A 164 -13.60 7.40 36.29
C GLU A 164 -12.59 6.48 35.61
N ARG A 165 -13.05 5.34 35.09
CA ARG A 165 -12.20 4.38 34.36
C ARG A 165 -11.72 4.92 33.01
N GLU A 166 -12.59 5.58 32.23
CA GLU A 166 -12.23 6.18 30.94
C GLU A 166 -11.23 7.36 31.13
N ALA A 167 -11.42 8.19 32.17
CA ALA A 167 -10.48 9.27 32.53
C ALA A 167 -9.12 8.73 32.98
N ALA A 168 -9.11 7.66 33.80
CA ALA A 168 -7.88 7.01 34.23
C ALA A 168 -7.08 6.40 33.05
N GLN A 169 -7.77 5.81 32.06
CA GLN A 169 -7.13 5.27 30.86
C GLN A 169 -6.52 6.37 29.97
N GLN A 170 -7.18 7.52 29.84
CA GLN A 170 -6.66 8.65 29.08
C GLN A 170 -5.42 9.27 29.74
N LEU A 171 -5.39 9.37 31.07
CA LEU A 171 -4.21 9.80 31.83
C LEU A 171 -3.04 8.83 31.68
N LEU A 172 -3.30 7.52 31.66
CA LEU A 172 -2.27 6.51 31.47
C LEU A 172 -1.69 6.54 30.03
N GLN A 173 -2.55 6.77 29.04
CA GLN A 173 -2.12 6.92 27.65
C GLN A 173 -1.34 8.22 27.42
N SER A 174 -1.74 9.33 28.04
CA SER A 174 -1.02 10.61 27.90
C SER A 174 0.34 10.59 28.59
N THR A 175 0.46 9.94 29.75
CA THR A 175 1.74 9.74 30.44
C THR A 175 2.66 8.78 29.69
N ALA A 176 2.12 7.69 29.13
CA ALA A 176 2.89 6.78 28.27
C ALA A 176 3.36 7.46 26.97
N ALA A 177 2.53 8.28 26.35
CA ALA A 177 2.88 9.04 25.14
C ALA A 177 3.91 10.14 25.41
N ALA A 178 3.91 10.75 26.59
CA ALA A 178 4.94 11.70 27.01
C ALA A 178 6.29 11.01 27.23
N LEU A 179 6.30 9.84 27.88
CA LEU A 179 7.53 9.07 28.14
C LEU A 179 8.20 8.56 26.85
N ALA A 180 7.40 8.23 25.82
CA ALA A 180 7.89 7.80 24.51
C ALA A 180 8.44 8.94 23.65
N LYS A 181 8.30 10.21 24.07
CA LYS A 181 8.81 11.39 23.38
C LYS A 181 10.16 11.89 23.92
N ASP A 182 10.55 11.42 25.11
CA ASP A 182 11.80 11.77 25.79
C ASP A 182 12.91 10.71 25.60
N ILE A 183 12.71 9.73 24.71
CA ILE A 183 13.69 8.74 24.23
C ILE A 183 13.91 8.97 22.74
#